data_AF-A0A6A6Z8L0-F1
#
_entry.id   AF-A0A6A6Z8L0-F1
#
_cell.length_a   1.000
_cell.length_b   1.000
_cell.length_c   1.000
_cell.angle_alpha   90.00
_cell.angle_beta   90.00
_cell.angle_gamma   90.00
#
_symmetry.space_group_name_H-M   'P 1'
#
loop_
_entity.id
_entity.type
_entity.pdbx_description
1 polymer ?
#
loop_
_entity_poly.entity_id
_entity_poly.type
_entity_poly.pdbx_seq_one_letter_code
_entity_poly.pdbx_strand_id
1 'polypeptide(L)'
;MSTEFATAHFDVPGNVSGTLTMKGKTYNITGLGLRDHAWGPRDWGNTVYSHRWVCGTAGPSFSFVAVSWHSTNDAIANFGWVVRDGQVILASSIDLLTYMEMDSCINRGGRVKFTLTTGEVLDVECTAVPAKCLVCYHHDIACVDRICKFMCASNGTSGFANFESSSNIQFGKRKPIALVGGVIEDGFTPA
;
A
#
# COMPACT_ATOMS: atom_id res chain seq x y z
N MET A 1 22.98 -0.12 -19.07
CA MET A 1 23.12 -0.48 -17.65
C MET A 1 21.85 -0.01 -16.97
N SER A 2 21.05 -0.92 -16.41
CA SER A 2 19.85 -0.55 -15.66
C SER A 2 20.28 0.25 -14.44
N THR A 3 19.90 1.52 -14.37
CA THR A 3 19.87 2.21 -13.08
C THR A 3 18.85 1.48 -12.23
N GLU A 4 19.31 0.67 -11.30
CA GLU A 4 18.45 -0.07 -10.37
C GLU A 4 17.57 0.95 -9.62
N PHE A 5 16.27 0.88 -9.86
CA PHE A 5 15.29 1.76 -9.26
C PHE A 5 15.19 1.44 -7.76
N ALA A 6 15.23 2.46 -6.90
CA ALA A 6 15.19 2.30 -5.44
C ALA A 6 16.19 1.22 -4.92
N THR A 7 17.49 1.45 -5.16
CA THR A 7 18.58 0.48 -4.89
C THR A 7 18.66 -0.06 -3.47
N ALA A 8 18.01 0.60 -2.52
CA ALA A 8 17.84 0.06 -1.18
C ALA A 8 16.54 0.55 -0.53
N HIS A 9 16.02 -0.30 0.34
CA HIS A 9 14.71 -0.20 0.94
C HIS A 9 14.70 -0.93 2.29
N PHE A 10 14.01 -0.37 3.27
CA PHE A 10 13.67 -1.10 4.49
C PHE A 10 12.25 -0.77 4.94
N ASP A 11 11.64 -1.76 5.57
CA ASP A 11 10.35 -1.65 6.21
C ASP A 11 10.49 -1.95 7.71
N VAL A 12 9.81 -1.18 8.55
CA VAL A 12 9.77 -1.39 10.00
C VAL A 12 8.31 -1.38 10.47
N PRO A 13 7.67 -2.55 10.65
CA PRO A 13 6.40 -2.62 11.37
C PRO A 13 6.62 -2.30 12.85
N GLY A 14 5.64 -1.66 13.48
CA GLY A 14 5.73 -1.36 14.90
C GLY A 14 4.52 -0.63 15.46
N ASN A 15 4.71 -0.07 16.66
CA ASN A 15 3.71 0.74 17.34
C ASN A 15 4.01 2.22 17.16
N VAL A 16 2.96 3.02 17.02
CA VAL A 16 3.04 4.48 16.99
C VAL A 16 2.31 5.02 18.20
N SER A 17 2.97 5.89 18.96
CA SER A 17 2.36 6.61 20.08
C SER A 17 2.74 8.09 20.03
N GLY A 18 1.89 8.95 20.57
CA GLY A 18 2.14 10.38 20.62
C GLY A 18 0.86 11.20 20.61
N THR A 19 0.95 12.44 20.15
CA THR A 19 -0.19 13.35 20.05
C THR A 19 -0.21 14.06 18.71
N LEU A 20 -1.38 14.15 18.09
CA LEU A 20 -1.61 14.97 16.89
C LEU A 20 -2.48 16.16 17.27
N THR A 21 -2.02 17.38 16.98
CA THR A 21 -2.88 18.57 17.08
C THR A 21 -3.24 19.03 15.69
N MET A 22 -4.52 19.07 15.38
CA MET A 22 -5.03 19.51 14.08
C MET A 22 -6.29 20.36 14.29
N LYS A 23 -6.32 21.56 13.69
CA LYS A 23 -7.42 22.53 13.80
C LYS A 23 -7.87 22.77 15.25
N GLY A 24 -6.91 22.93 16.17
CA GLY A 24 -7.18 23.18 17.59
C GLY A 24 -7.65 21.97 18.40
N LYS A 25 -7.84 20.80 17.78
CA LYS A 25 -8.17 19.55 18.48
C LYS A 25 -6.91 18.70 18.65
N THR A 26 -6.71 18.20 19.86
CA THR A 26 -5.62 17.26 20.18
C THR A 26 -6.16 15.84 20.22
N TYR A 27 -5.42 14.92 19.58
CA TYR A 27 -5.71 13.49 19.53
C TYR A 27 -4.54 12.75 20.17
N ASN A 28 -4.83 11.91 21.16
CA ASN A 28 -3.84 10.96 21.67
C ASN A 28 -3.77 9.75 20.73
N ILE A 29 -2.57 9.41 20.30
CA ILE A 29 -2.29 8.30 19.39
C ILE A 29 -1.72 7.16 20.20
N THR A 30 -2.35 6.00 20.08
CA THR A 30 -1.82 4.69 20.51
C THR A 30 -2.28 3.72 19.45
N GLY A 31 -1.40 3.43 18.51
CA GLY A 31 -1.75 2.73 17.29
C GLY A 31 -0.65 1.82 16.78
N LEU A 32 -0.95 1.20 15.66
CA LEU A 32 -0.02 0.41 14.88
C LEU A 32 0.49 1.26 13.71
N GLY A 33 1.68 0.95 13.21
CA GLY A 33 2.23 1.62 12.05
C GLY A 33 3.26 0.76 11.34
N LEU A 34 3.58 1.18 10.12
CA LEU A 34 4.67 0.64 9.34
C LEU A 34 5.44 1.82 8.76
N ARG A 35 6.76 1.80 8.92
CA ARG A 35 7.66 2.78 8.34
C ARG A 35 8.34 2.16 7.13
N ASP A 36 8.09 2.74 5.97
CA ASP A 36 8.85 2.50 4.75
C ASP A 36 9.93 3.59 4.59
N HIS A 37 11.13 3.18 4.15
CA HIS A 37 12.08 4.08 3.54
C HIS A 37 12.85 3.42 2.40
N ALA A 38 12.83 4.04 1.22
CA ALA A 38 13.66 3.69 0.09
C ALA A 38 14.46 4.89 -0.45
N TRP A 39 15.62 4.60 -1.06
CA TRP A 39 16.49 5.58 -1.69
C TRP A 39 17.15 5.05 -2.97
N GLY A 40 17.72 5.94 -3.77
CA GLY A 40 18.28 5.66 -5.10
C GLY A 40 17.52 6.40 -6.23
N PRO A 41 17.74 6.06 -7.51
CA PRO A 41 16.97 6.59 -8.63
C PRO A 41 15.47 6.27 -8.50
N ARG A 42 14.61 7.27 -8.70
CA ARG A 42 13.15 7.20 -8.48
C ARG A 42 12.35 7.86 -9.62
N ASP A 43 12.70 7.59 -10.88
CA ASP A 43 11.92 8.11 -12.01
C ASP A 43 10.63 7.28 -12.20
N TRP A 44 9.54 7.61 -11.51
CA TRP A 44 8.26 6.93 -11.73
C TRP A 44 7.61 7.28 -13.07
N GLY A 45 7.73 8.53 -13.53
CA GLY A 45 6.95 9.05 -14.67
C GLY A 45 7.13 8.25 -15.95
N ASN A 46 8.33 7.70 -16.16
CA ASN A 46 8.66 6.91 -17.36
C ASN A 46 8.84 5.41 -17.10
N THR A 47 8.71 4.94 -15.85
CA THR A 47 9.08 3.55 -15.51
C THR A 47 7.93 2.69 -15.02
N VAL A 48 6.77 3.27 -14.68
CA VAL A 48 5.63 2.53 -14.12
C VAL A 48 4.32 2.74 -14.88
N TYR A 49 3.67 1.63 -15.24
CA TYR A 49 2.27 1.61 -15.66
C TYR A 49 1.34 1.46 -14.46
N SER A 50 1.66 0.55 -13.55
CA SER A 50 0.91 0.37 -12.31
C SER A 50 1.78 -0.15 -11.17
N HIS A 51 1.47 0.31 -9.96
CA HIS A 51 2.15 -0.08 -8.72
C HIS A 51 1.12 -0.43 -7.66
N ARG A 52 1.36 -1.49 -6.89
CA ARG A 52 0.59 -1.84 -5.70
C ARG A 52 1.58 -2.01 -4.56
N TRP A 53 1.32 -1.36 -3.44
CA TRP A 53 2.06 -1.57 -2.20
C TRP A 53 1.05 -1.70 -1.08
N VAL A 54 0.98 -2.90 -0.51
CA VAL A 54 -0.01 -3.22 0.52
C VAL A 54 0.75 -3.63 1.75
N CYS A 55 0.63 -2.83 2.80
CA CYS A 55 1.27 -3.09 4.07
C CYS A 55 0.21 -3.25 5.15
N GLY A 56 0.33 -4.25 6.01
CA GLY A 56 -0.62 -4.47 7.09
C GLY A 56 0.05 -4.94 8.36
N THR A 57 -0.60 -4.68 9.49
CA THR A 57 -0.12 -5.09 10.80
C THR A 57 -1.28 -5.37 11.78
N ALA A 58 -1.13 -6.47 12.53
CA ALA A 58 -1.90 -6.82 13.71
C ALA A 58 -1.06 -6.61 14.99
N GLY A 59 -0.03 -5.75 14.91
CA GLY A 59 0.92 -5.53 15.98
C GLY A 59 2.04 -6.58 15.98
N PRO A 60 2.58 -6.91 17.17
CA PRO A 60 3.76 -7.79 17.28
C PRO A 60 3.57 -9.20 16.69
N SER A 61 2.32 -9.66 16.60
CA SER A 61 2.00 -11.02 16.14
C SER A 61 2.15 -11.22 14.64
N PHE A 62 1.87 -10.19 13.84
CA PHE A 62 1.80 -10.32 12.39
C PHE A 62 1.89 -8.97 11.69
N SER A 63 2.81 -8.86 10.74
CA SER A 63 2.85 -7.76 9.78
C SER A 63 3.24 -8.28 8.41
N PHE A 64 2.89 -7.58 7.35
CA PHE A 64 3.22 -7.98 5.99
C PHE A 64 3.42 -6.76 5.08
N VAL A 65 4.18 -6.96 4.02
CA VAL A 65 4.23 -6.09 2.84
C VAL A 65 4.12 -6.96 1.60
N ALA A 66 3.30 -6.51 0.65
CA ALA A 66 3.26 -7.03 -0.71
C ALA A 66 3.37 -5.89 -1.71
N VAL A 67 4.19 -6.10 -2.72
CA VAL A 67 4.47 -5.16 -3.79
C VAL A 67 4.25 -5.85 -5.13
N SER A 68 3.52 -5.18 -6.02
CA SER A 68 3.45 -5.52 -7.43
C SER A 68 3.85 -4.30 -8.25
N TRP A 69 4.80 -4.48 -9.16
CA TRP A 69 5.32 -3.43 -10.02
C TRP A 69 5.16 -3.84 -11.47
N HIS A 70 4.44 -3.03 -12.25
CA HIS A 70 4.29 -3.20 -13.69
C HIS A 70 5.00 -2.05 -14.40
N SER A 71 6.14 -2.34 -15.00
CA SER A 71 6.99 -1.34 -15.63
C SER A 71 6.61 -1.04 -17.08
N THR A 72 7.08 0.09 -17.59
CA THR A 72 6.78 0.57 -18.96
C THR A 72 7.34 -0.29 -20.10
N ASN A 73 8.18 -1.28 -19.77
CA ASN A 73 8.65 -2.32 -20.69
C ASN A 73 7.80 -3.61 -20.60
N ASP A 74 6.59 -3.54 -20.04
CA ASP A 74 5.64 -4.63 -19.81
C ASP A 74 6.12 -5.75 -18.86
N ALA A 75 7.22 -5.53 -18.12
CA ALA A 75 7.63 -6.48 -17.08
C ALA A 75 6.78 -6.31 -15.82
N ILE A 76 6.40 -7.45 -15.21
CA ILE A 76 5.72 -7.49 -13.92
C ILE A 76 6.65 -8.16 -12.91
N ALA A 77 6.87 -7.48 -11.79
CA ALA A 77 7.63 -7.99 -10.66
C ALA A 77 6.77 -7.97 -9.39
N ASN A 78 6.92 -9.00 -8.57
CA ASN A 78 6.28 -9.09 -7.27
C ASN A 78 7.33 -9.32 -6.19
N PHE A 79 7.15 -8.67 -5.04
CA PHE A 79 7.99 -8.86 -3.87
C PHE A 79 7.15 -8.72 -2.60
N GLY A 80 7.50 -9.46 -1.56
CA GLY A 80 6.88 -9.25 -0.27
C GLY A 80 7.35 -10.23 0.78
N TRP A 81 6.90 -9.97 2.00
CA TRP A 81 7.34 -10.65 3.18
C TRP A 81 6.26 -10.59 4.26
N VAL A 82 6.42 -11.47 5.24
CA VAL A 82 5.64 -11.49 6.48
C VAL A 82 6.61 -11.45 7.65
N VAL A 83 6.26 -10.68 8.68
CA VAL A 83 6.91 -10.70 9.99
C VAL A 83 5.96 -11.32 11.00
N ARG A 84 6.41 -12.38 11.68
CA ARG A 84 5.74 -13.00 12.84
C ARG A 84 6.76 -13.25 13.93
N ASP A 85 6.45 -12.85 15.16
CA ASP A 85 7.29 -13.07 16.33
C ASP A 85 8.77 -12.63 16.10
N GLY A 86 8.95 -11.49 15.41
CA GLY A 86 10.26 -10.92 15.09
C GLY A 86 11.01 -11.60 13.94
N GLN A 87 10.44 -12.62 13.29
CA GLN A 87 11.07 -13.31 12.16
C GLN A 87 10.48 -12.86 10.83
N VAL A 88 11.36 -12.49 9.90
CA VAL A 88 11.00 -12.18 8.50
C VAL A 88 10.94 -13.48 7.70
N ILE A 89 9.83 -13.71 7.00
CA ILE A 89 9.64 -14.82 6.07
C ILE A 89 9.29 -14.23 4.71
N LEU A 90 10.14 -14.47 3.72
CA LEU A 90 9.92 -13.96 2.35
C LEU A 90 8.84 -14.75 1.63
N ALA A 91 8.13 -14.08 0.72
CA ALA A 91 7.23 -14.70 -0.23
C ALA A 91 8.00 -15.25 -1.44
N SER A 92 7.72 -16.49 -1.82
CA SER A 92 8.16 -17.07 -3.09
C SER A 92 7.24 -16.69 -4.25
N SER A 93 5.97 -16.37 -3.95
CA SER A 93 5.00 -15.86 -4.91
C SER A 93 3.96 -14.98 -4.22
N ILE A 94 3.44 -14.00 -4.96
CA ILE A 94 2.36 -13.12 -4.53
C ILE A 94 1.36 -12.99 -5.67
N ASP A 95 0.08 -13.15 -5.32
CA ASP A 95 -1.06 -12.80 -6.15
C ASP A 95 -1.80 -11.64 -5.46
N LEU A 96 -1.70 -10.46 -6.06
CA LEU A 96 -2.22 -9.21 -5.52
C LEU A 96 -3.29 -8.66 -6.45
N LEU A 97 -4.53 -8.65 -5.96
CA LEU A 97 -5.69 -8.15 -6.69
C LEU A 97 -6.19 -6.86 -6.05
N THR A 98 -6.41 -5.84 -6.88
CA THR A 98 -6.97 -4.56 -6.45
C THR A 98 -8.40 -4.42 -6.95
N TYR A 99 -9.32 -4.04 -6.07
CA TYR A 99 -10.72 -3.81 -6.45
C TYR A 99 -10.87 -2.36 -6.84
N MET A 100 -10.97 -2.08 -8.14
CA MET A 100 -10.95 -0.71 -8.67
C MET A 100 -12.36 -0.14 -8.81
N GLU A 101 -12.48 1.18 -8.63
CA GLU A 101 -13.59 1.96 -9.13
C GLU A 101 -13.51 2.11 -10.66
N MET A 102 -14.61 2.59 -11.25
CA MET A 102 -14.74 2.78 -12.71
C MET A 102 -13.71 3.74 -13.32
N ASP A 103 -13.12 4.63 -12.52
CA ASP A 103 -12.09 5.57 -12.97
C ASP A 103 -10.70 4.92 -13.16
N SER A 104 -10.56 3.62 -12.82
CA SER A 104 -9.31 2.86 -12.90
C SER A 104 -8.17 3.43 -12.05
N CYS A 105 -8.48 4.28 -11.08
CA CYS A 105 -7.52 4.93 -10.19
C CYS A 105 -7.82 4.63 -8.73
N ILE A 106 -9.06 4.89 -8.27
CA ILE A 106 -9.43 4.65 -6.88
C ILE A 106 -9.69 3.17 -6.65
N ASN A 107 -9.14 2.61 -5.56
CA ASN A 107 -9.42 1.25 -5.13
C ASN A 107 -10.49 1.20 -4.01
N ARG A 108 -11.03 0.01 -3.73
CA ARG A 108 -11.91 -0.35 -2.60
C ARG A 108 -11.22 -1.30 -1.62
N GLY A 109 -9.89 -1.35 -1.64
CA GLY A 109 -9.09 -2.41 -1.06
C GLY A 109 -8.81 -3.50 -2.09
N GLY A 110 -8.77 -4.76 -1.65
CA GLY A 110 -8.39 -5.87 -2.50
C GLY A 110 -8.00 -7.11 -1.71
N ARG A 111 -7.28 -8.01 -2.37
CA ARG A 111 -6.84 -9.28 -1.80
C ARG A 111 -5.37 -9.51 -2.10
N VAL A 112 -4.66 -10.07 -1.12
CA VAL A 112 -3.26 -10.47 -1.26
C VAL A 112 -3.13 -11.92 -0.84
N LYS A 113 -2.70 -12.77 -1.76
CA LYS A 113 -2.34 -14.15 -1.46
C LYS A 113 -0.82 -14.32 -1.54
N PHE A 114 -0.23 -14.75 -0.43
CA PHE A 114 1.18 -15.06 -0.34
C PHE A 114 1.36 -16.57 -0.43
N THR A 115 2.36 -17.01 -1.18
CA THR A 115 3.03 -18.29 -0.94
C THR A 115 4.38 -17.96 -0.33
N LEU A 116 4.62 -18.37 0.92
CA LEU A 116 5.87 -18.13 1.62
C LEU A 116 6.96 -19.10 1.16
N THR A 117 8.21 -18.74 1.42
CA THR A 117 9.39 -19.61 1.18
C THR A 117 9.36 -20.90 2.00
N THR A 118 8.57 -20.94 3.07
CA THR A 118 8.28 -22.15 3.86
C THR A 118 7.25 -23.07 3.20
N GLY A 119 6.57 -22.63 2.13
CA GLY A 119 5.45 -23.31 1.49
C GLY A 119 4.07 -22.98 2.08
N GLU A 120 4.02 -22.24 3.19
CA GLU A 120 2.76 -21.76 3.77
C GLU A 120 2.05 -20.79 2.83
N VAL A 121 0.72 -20.91 2.74
CA VAL A 121 -0.11 -20.01 1.93
C VAL A 121 -0.97 -19.16 2.85
N LEU A 122 -0.83 -17.85 2.71
CA LEU A 122 -1.65 -16.87 3.42
C LEU A 122 -2.57 -16.17 2.45
N ASP A 123 -3.78 -15.90 2.90
CA ASP A 123 -4.83 -15.30 2.09
C ASP A 123 -5.46 -14.14 2.86
N VAL A 124 -5.15 -12.92 2.43
CA VAL A 124 -5.42 -11.68 3.14
C VAL A 124 -6.42 -10.84 2.35
N GLU A 125 -7.62 -10.72 2.89
CA GLU A 125 -8.66 -9.84 2.37
C GLU A 125 -8.53 -8.46 3.03
N CYS A 126 -8.48 -7.39 2.23
CA CYS A 126 -8.40 -6.00 2.68
C CYS A 126 -9.68 -5.26 2.31
N THR A 127 -10.48 -4.92 3.33
CA THR A 127 -11.74 -4.18 3.17
C THR A 127 -11.57 -2.73 3.59
N ALA A 128 -11.89 -1.80 2.69
CA ALA A 128 -11.85 -0.36 2.94
C ALA A 128 -12.59 0.02 4.24
N VAL A 129 -12.00 0.93 5.03
CA VAL A 129 -12.76 1.64 6.07
C VAL A 129 -13.72 2.66 5.42
N PRO A 130 -14.75 3.16 6.14
CA PRO A 130 -15.70 4.12 5.57
C PRO A 130 -15.09 5.44 5.09
N ALA A 131 -13.92 5.82 5.60
CA ALA A 131 -13.22 7.01 5.16
C ALA A 131 -12.80 6.90 3.68
N LYS A 132 -12.82 8.04 2.97
CA LYS A 132 -12.31 8.14 1.61
C LYS A 132 -10.79 7.88 1.59
N CYS A 133 -10.29 7.42 0.45
CA CYS A 133 -8.84 7.34 0.23
C CYS A 133 -8.25 8.74 0.00
N LEU A 134 -6.95 8.86 0.25
CA LEU A 134 -6.19 10.05 -0.07
C LEU A 134 -5.49 9.84 -1.41
N VAL A 135 -5.51 10.86 -2.27
CA VAL A 135 -4.82 10.83 -3.55
C VAL A 135 -3.72 11.87 -3.52
N CYS A 136 -2.48 11.42 -3.69
CA CYS A 136 -1.34 12.31 -3.94
C CYS A 136 -0.79 12.04 -5.34
N TYR A 137 0.11 12.91 -5.82
CA TYR A 137 0.71 12.78 -7.13
C TYR A 137 2.22 12.70 -7.02
N HIS A 138 2.79 11.64 -7.61
CA HIS A 138 4.22 11.45 -7.73
C HIS A 138 4.58 11.36 -9.22
N HIS A 139 5.35 12.34 -9.73
CA HIS A 139 5.64 12.51 -11.17
C HIS A 139 4.38 12.40 -12.05
N ASP A 140 3.32 13.12 -11.67
CA ASP A 140 1.99 13.14 -12.32
C ASP A 140 1.21 11.83 -12.32
N ILE A 141 1.72 10.80 -11.64
CA ILE A 141 1.00 9.54 -11.39
C ILE A 141 0.24 9.68 -10.08
N ALA A 142 -1.05 9.37 -10.10
CA ALA A 142 -1.87 9.33 -8.89
C ALA A 142 -1.48 8.12 -8.04
N CYS A 143 -1.08 8.39 -6.79
CA CYS A 143 -0.88 7.39 -5.75
C CYS A 143 -2.07 7.49 -4.78
N VAL A 144 -2.76 6.36 -4.62
CA VAL A 144 -3.96 6.27 -3.80
C VAL A 144 -3.64 5.50 -2.54
N ASP A 145 -3.72 6.17 -1.39
CA ASP A 145 -3.58 5.58 -0.07
C ASP A 145 -4.95 5.30 0.54
N ARG A 146 -5.23 4.02 0.78
CA ARG A 146 -6.50 3.59 1.39
C ARG A 146 -6.27 2.76 2.63
N ILE A 147 -6.77 3.27 3.76
CA ILE A 147 -6.86 2.49 4.97
C ILE A 147 -7.91 1.38 4.82
N CYS A 148 -7.51 0.16 5.14
CA CYS A 148 -8.35 -1.03 5.15
C CYS A 148 -8.28 -1.71 6.52
N LYS A 149 -9.33 -2.44 6.88
CA LYS A 149 -9.19 -3.58 7.79
C LYS A 149 -8.73 -4.76 6.97
N PHE A 150 -7.86 -5.62 7.51
CA PHE A 150 -7.54 -6.88 6.86
C PHE A 150 -7.96 -8.08 7.71
N MET A 151 -8.24 -9.20 7.04
CA MET A 151 -8.45 -10.51 7.63
C MET A 151 -7.64 -11.54 6.87
N CYS A 152 -6.80 -12.30 7.58
CA CYS A 152 -6.08 -13.43 7.02
C CYS A 152 -6.89 -14.71 7.24
N ALA A 153 -7.53 -15.23 6.20
CA ALA A 153 -8.43 -16.38 6.31
C ALA A 153 -7.73 -17.65 6.84
N SER A 154 -6.45 -17.81 6.47
CA SER A 154 -5.66 -19.00 6.83
C SER A 154 -5.40 -19.18 8.33
N ASN A 155 -5.37 -18.08 9.10
CA ASN A 155 -5.01 -18.12 10.52
C ASN A 155 -5.90 -17.22 11.42
N GLY A 156 -6.90 -16.55 10.85
CA GLY A 156 -7.83 -15.67 11.57
C GLY A 156 -7.24 -14.35 12.05
N THR A 157 -5.99 -14.04 11.71
CA THR A 157 -5.34 -12.79 12.12
C THR A 157 -6.00 -11.61 11.41
N SER A 158 -6.26 -10.54 12.15
CA SER A 158 -6.83 -9.31 11.59
C SER A 158 -6.19 -8.08 12.19
N GLY A 159 -6.25 -6.99 11.43
CA GLY A 159 -5.63 -5.72 11.81
C GLY A 159 -5.98 -4.63 10.81
N PHE A 160 -5.08 -3.67 10.67
CA PHE A 160 -5.21 -2.58 9.70
C PHE A 160 -4.12 -2.65 8.64
N ALA A 161 -4.46 -2.19 7.44
CA ALA A 161 -3.55 -2.12 6.31
C ALA A 161 -3.67 -0.76 5.62
N ASN A 162 -2.58 -0.31 5.01
CA ASN A 162 -2.63 0.64 3.91
C ASN A 162 -2.63 -0.15 2.60
N PHE A 163 -3.62 0.11 1.75
CA PHE A 163 -3.71 -0.46 0.41
C PHE A 163 -3.37 0.65 -0.58
N GLU A 164 -2.07 0.81 -0.84
CA GLU A 164 -1.57 1.78 -1.80
C GLU A 164 -1.70 1.23 -3.23
N SER A 165 -2.24 2.04 -4.12
CA SER A 165 -2.27 1.71 -5.54
C SER A 165 -2.02 2.94 -6.41
N SER A 166 -1.22 2.77 -7.46
CA SER A 166 -1.01 3.77 -8.49
C SER A 166 -1.31 3.19 -9.86
N SER A 167 -2.09 3.90 -10.66
CA SER A 167 -2.38 3.52 -12.05
C SER A 167 -2.05 4.72 -12.93
N ASN A 168 -1.13 4.55 -13.87
CA ASN A 168 -0.70 5.58 -14.80
C ASN A 168 -1.69 5.72 -15.98
N ILE A 169 -2.98 5.96 -15.66
CA ILE A 169 -4.09 5.93 -16.63
C ILE A 169 -4.01 7.04 -17.71
N GLN A 170 -3.18 8.07 -17.49
CA GLN A 170 -2.93 9.15 -18.45
C GLN A 170 -1.52 9.12 -19.02
N PHE A 171 -0.73 8.09 -18.70
CA PHE A 171 0.66 7.95 -19.13
C PHE A 171 1.52 9.21 -18.85
N GLY A 172 1.40 9.76 -17.64
CA GLY A 172 2.14 10.94 -17.17
C GLY A 172 1.80 12.25 -17.88
N LYS A 173 0.79 12.30 -18.76
CA LYS A 173 0.50 13.50 -19.57
C LYS A 173 -0.28 14.58 -18.83
N ARG A 174 -1.09 14.20 -17.83
CA ARG A 174 -1.90 15.10 -17.00
C ARG A 174 -2.44 14.40 -15.76
N LYS A 175 -2.83 15.20 -14.77
CA LYS A 175 -3.55 14.71 -13.58
C LYS A 175 -5.05 14.49 -13.87
N PRO A 176 -5.66 13.38 -13.43
CA PRO A 176 -7.11 13.23 -13.41
C PRO A 176 -7.74 14.26 -12.47
N ILE A 177 -8.82 14.91 -12.90
CA ILE A 177 -9.56 15.91 -12.11
C ILE A 177 -10.87 15.37 -11.53
N ALA A 178 -11.28 14.17 -11.96
CA ALA A 178 -12.50 13.51 -11.50
C ALA A 178 -12.14 12.08 -11.08
N LEU A 179 -12.33 11.78 -9.79
CA LEU A 179 -12.12 10.46 -9.20
C LEU A 179 -13.28 10.14 -8.24
N VAL A 180 -13.64 8.87 -8.17
CA VAL A 180 -14.77 8.37 -7.38
C VAL A 180 -14.29 8.01 -5.98
N GLY A 181 -14.64 8.82 -4.98
CA GLY A 181 -14.38 8.48 -3.57
C GLY A 181 -12.91 8.65 -3.13
N GLY A 182 -12.14 9.45 -3.86
CA GLY A 182 -10.83 9.95 -3.45
C GLY A 182 -10.87 11.42 -3.04
N VAL A 183 -10.04 11.80 -2.06
CA VAL A 183 -9.81 13.20 -1.72
C VAL A 183 -8.54 13.67 -2.43
N ILE A 184 -8.68 14.67 -3.30
CA ILE A 184 -7.64 15.14 -4.24
C ILE A 184 -7.13 16.54 -3.84
N GLU A 185 -8.05 17.42 -3.41
CA GLU A 185 -7.76 18.80 -3.03
C GLU A 185 -8.42 19.06 -1.67
N ASP A 186 -7.62 19.44 -0.68
CA ASP A 186 -7.94 19.61 0.75
C ASP A 186 -8.67 18.43 1.42
N GLY A 187 -7.85 17.51 1.95
CA GLY A 187 -8.12 16.28 2.72
C GLY A 187 -9.11 16.33 3.90
N PHE A 188 -9.87 17.41 4.10
CA PHE A 188 -10.74 17.56 5.25
C PHE A 188 -12.19 17.28 4.91
N THR A 189 -12.68 16.11 5.34
CA THR A 189 -14.12 15.85 5.46
C THR A 189 -14.55 16.15 6.90
N PRO A 190 -15.31 17.24 7.16
CA PRO A 190 -15.92 17.41 8.48
C PRO A 190 -16.83 16.20 8.77
N ALA A 191 -16.76 15.72 10.01
CA ALA A 191 -17.55 14.61 10.52
C ALA A 191 -19.05 14.94 10.57
#